data_AF-A0A8K0GAC8-F1
#
_entry.id   AF-A0A8K0GAC8-F1
#
_cell.length_a   1.000
_cell.length_b   1.000
_cell.length_c   1.000
_cell.angle_alpha   90.00
_cell.angle_beta   90.00
_cell.angle_gamma   90.00
#
_symmetry.space_group_name_H-M   'P 1'
#
loop_
_entity.id
_entity.type
_entity.pdbx_description
1 polymer ?
#
loop_
_entity_poly.entity_id
_entity_poly.type
_entity_poly.pdbx_seq_one_letter_code
_entity_poly.pdbx_strand_id
1 'polypeptide(L)'
;MEDSLNNSNLELVNAEDLLNDRINNLSKTILKCIPEKSDSIKVEARKTCREATEKLRNHSLEMLGMIRFLKIEYEKAVKENIDIKNKLNNTDKPTEQVGKQLPIRQTRTYANIVTNKPEPTYAIKISTKNNKDIGQVEHFLKTNVKPSQLKVPIAKVKKIKTGEMIIECIDKKDIEKLTTIINTTKQLQSKEIIKGNPRLILNNIDKQLDKTNLIEVICNNNRELIDSCGGIDSFKSQVKEKFRLGGREKDRSVSVVFEVTSEVRKEILKRRINLEWESVYAKDYISLMQCFKCYRFGHKSDKCKENIPICGQCGHLGHDFKNCKSNDIKCIVCARANIKGCKINHVARDTKCPTMLKIKDKIMKSIDYGQC
;
A
#
# COMPACT_ATOMS: atom_id res chain seq x y z
N MET A 1 -4.81 -9.18 34.36
CA MET A 1 -5.16 -9.11 32.92
C MET A 1 -6.50 -9.78 32.65
N GLU A 2 -6.79 -10.94 33.24
CA GLU A 2 -8.12 -11.56 33.17
C GLU A 2 -9.19 -10.71 33.85
N ASP A 3 -8.91 -10.13 35.02
CA ASP A 3 -9.87 -9.26 35.72
C ASP A 3 -10.19 -7.95 34.98
N SER A 4 -9.21 -7.40 34.23
CA SER A 4 -9.42 -6.20 33.40
C SER A 4 -10.19 -6.51 32.11
N LEU A 5 -10.07 -7.74 31.58
CA LEU A 5 -10.86 -8.19 30.43
C LEU A 5 -12.30 -8.51 30.85
N ASN A 6 -12.52 -9.09 32.03
CA ASN A 6 -13.85 -9.37 32.54
C ASN A 6 -14.65 -8.10 32.85
N ASN A 7 -14.02 -7.08 33.45
CA ASN A 7 -14.69 -5.79 33.69
C ASN A 7 -15.02 -5.03 32.39
N SER A 8 -14.10 -5.01 31.42
CA SER A 8 -14.36 -4.35 30.13
C SER A 8 -15.42 -5.10 29.29
N ASN A 9 -15.49 -6.43 29.39
CA ASN A 9 -16.55 -7.21 28.77
C ASN A 9 -17.93 -6.94 29.39
N LEU A 10 -18.01 -6.76 30.71
CA LEU A 10 -19.26 -6.44 31.41
C LEU A 10 -19.77 -5.03 31.05
N GLU A 11 -18.87 -4.04 30.97
CA GLU A 11 -19.21 -2.68 30.53
C GLU A 11 -19.71 -2.64 29.07
N LEU A 12 -19.12 -3.46 28.19
CA LEU A 12 -19.53 -3.54 26.79
C LEU A 12 -20.88 -4.27 26.59
N VAL A 13 -21.15 -5.34 27.35
CA VAL A 13 -22.47 -6.01 27.32
C VAL A 13 -23.56 -5.05 27.75
N ASN A 14 -23.33 -4.29 28.82
CA ASN A 14 -24.25 -3.27 29.30
C ASN A 14 -24.50 -2.17 28.25
N ALA A 15 -23.49 -1.82 27.44
CA ALA A 15 -23.64 -0.84 26.37
C ALA A 15 -24.47 -1.35 25.18
N GLU A 16 -24.35 -2.64 24.83
CA GLU A 16 -25.13 -3.25 23.73
C GLU A 16 -26.63 -3.31 24.05
N ASP A 17 -26.97 -3.74 25.26
CA ASP A 17 -28.36 -3.83 25.69
C ASP A 17 -28.98 -2.42 25.80
N LEU A 18 -28.21 -1.45 26.29
CA LEU A 18 -28.62 -0.04 26.34
C LEU A 18 -28.81 0.57 24.94
N LEU A 19 -28.00 0.18 23.96
CA LEU A 19 -28.19 0.58 22.56
C LEU A 19 -29.42 -0.07 21.93
N ASN A 20 -29.65 -1.35 22.18
CA ASN A 20 -30.85 -2.05 21.73
C ASN A 20 -32.12 -1.38 22.28
N ASP A 21 -32.14 -1.07 23.58
CA ASP A 21 -33.24 -0.38 24.23
C ASP A 21 -33.46 1.02 23.65
N ARG A 22 -32.39 1.78 23.38
CA ARG A 22 -32.48 3.09 22.73
C ARG A 22 -33.06 3.01 21.32
N ILE A 23 -32.64 2.03 20.51
CA ILE A 23 -33.17 1.82 19.15
C ILE A 23 -34.68 1.54 19.21
N ASN A 24 -35.09 0.65 20.11
CA ASN A 24 -36.50 0.28 20.27
C ASN A 24 -37.34 1.44 20.83
N ASN A 25 -36.82 2.18 21.81
CA ASN A 25 -37.51 3.33 22.40
C ASN A 25 -37.63 4.51 21.44
N LEU A 26 -36.59 4.78 20.64
CA LEU A 26 -36.62 5.81 19.62
C LEU A 26 -37.64 5.48 18.53
N SER A 27 -37.64 4.23 18.03
CA SER A 27 -38.62 3.77 17.05
C SER A 27 -40.05 3.88 17.58
N LYS A 28 -40.30 3.44 18.82
CA LYS A 28 -41.62 3.59 19.48
C LYS A 28 -42.03 5.05 19.62
N THR A 29 -41.11 5.94 19.99
CA THR A 29 -41.39 7.38 20.13
C THR A 29 -41.75 8.01 18.80
N ILE A 30 -40.99 7.72 17.74
CA ILE A 30 -41.27 8.22 16.39
C ILE A 30 -42.64 7.72 15.89
N LEU A 31 -42.96 6.44 16.10
CA LEU A 31 -44.26 5.88 15.70
C LEU A 31 -45.44 6.46 16.49
N LYS A 32 -45.24 6.87 17.75
CA LYS A 32 -46.24 7.61 18.54
C LYS A 32 -46.50 9.02 17.98
N CYS A 33 -45.46 9.70 17.51
CA CYS A 33 -45.59 11.03 16.90
C CYS A 33 -46.28 11.00 15.51
N ILE A 34 -46.39 9.82 14.89
CA ILE A 34 -47.00 9.65 13.56
C ILE A 34 -48.16 8.67 13.67
N PRO A 35 -49.34 9.05 14.20
CA PRO A 35 -50.46 8.14 14.43
C PRO A 35 -51.09 7.60 13.13
N GLU A 36 -51.74 6.43 13.21
CA GLU A 36 -52.37 5.74 12.07
C GLU A 36 -53.53 6.52 11.47
N LYS A 37 -54.17 7.37 12.26
CA LYS A 37 -55.21 8.32 11.83
C LYS A 37 -54.82 9.73 12.29
N SER A 38 -54.91 10.70 11.39
CA SER A 38 -54.61 12.10 11.66
C SER A 38 -55.24 12.95 10.55
N ASP A 39 -55.91 14.02 10.95
CA ASP A 39 -56.52 14.99 10.04
C ASP A 39 -55.51 16.04 9.54
N SER A 40 -54.36 16.15 10.21
CA SER A 40 -53.35 17.19 9.97
C SER A 40 -52.22 16.74 9.02
N ILE A 41 -52.04 15.43 8.80
CA ILE A 41 -50.95 14.89 7.98
C ILE A 41 -51.51 13.96 6.90
N LYS A 42 -51.14 14.22 5.64
CA LYS A 42 -51.50 13.38 4.49
C LYS A 42 -51.15 11.91 4.71
N VAL A 43 -52.05 11.02 4.31
CA VAL A 43 -51.93 9.55 4.49
C VAL A 43 -50.62 9.01 3.89
N GLU A 44 -50.26 9.47 2.68
CA GLU A 44 -49.04 9.06 1.95
C GLU A 44 -47.75 9.44 2.69
N ALA A 45 -47.71 10.63 3.28
CA ALA A 45 -46.56 11.09 4.07
C ALA A 45 -46.41 10.26 5.35
N ARG A 46 -47.53 9.92 6.02
CA ARG A 46 -47.51 9.06 7.21
C ARG A 46 -47.02 7.65 6.89
N LYS A 47 -47.46 7.08 5.76
CA LYS A 47 -47.01 5.76 5.29
C LYS A 47 -45.50 5.75 5.02
N THR A 48 -45.01 6.73 4.26
CA THR A 48 -43.58 6.86 3.92
C THR A 48 -42.71 6.99 5.18
N CYS A 49 -43.10 7.84 6.14
CA CYS A 49 -42.33 8.02 7.36
C CYS A 49 -42.33 6.79 8.27
N ARG A 50 -43.45 6.06 8.35
CA ARG A 50 -43.53 4.79 9.12
C ARG A 50 -42.63 3.72 8.49
N GLU A 51 -42.70 3.53 7.17
CA GLU A 51 -41.82 2.60 6.45
C GLU A 51 -40.33 2.97 6.62
N ALA A 52 -39.99 4.26 6.56
CA ALA A 52 -38.62 4.73 6.80
C ALA A 52 -38.15 4.45 8.23
N THR A 53 -39.02 4.63 9.22
CA THR A 53 -38.74 4.37 10.64
C THR A 53 -38.50 2.87 10.89
N GLU A 54 -39.31 2.00 10.30
CA GLU A 54 -39.13 0.55 10.40
C GLU A 54 -37.85 0.09 9.71
N LYS A 55 -37.55 0.63 8.51
CA LYS A 55 -36.29 0.35 7.81
C LYS A 55 -35.08 0.77 8.65
N LEU A 56 -35.11 1.96 9.24
CA LEU A 56 -34.00 2.44 10.08
C LEU A 56 -33.80 1.55 11.31
N ARG A 57 -34.89 1.13 11.96
CA ARG A 57 -34.85 0.20 13.09
C ARG A 57 -34.21 -1.14 12.69
N ASN A 58 -34.62 -1.71 11.56
CA ASN A 58 -34.10 -2.99 11.08
C ASN A 58 -32.60 -2.92 10.78
N HIS A 59 -32.13 -1.91 10.03
CA HIS A 59 -30.70 -1.74 9.77
C HIS A 59 -29.88 -1.53 11.06
N SER A 60 -30.45 -0.81 12.04
CA SER A 60 -29.77 -0.58 13.32
C SER A 60 -29.61 -1.88 14.12
N LEU A 61 -30.61 -2.77 14.08
CA LEU A 61 -30.53 -4.10 14.71
C LEU A 61 -29.55 -5.03 13.98
N GLU A 62 -29.49 -4.97 12.64
CA GLU A 62 -28.51 -5.72 11.86
C GLU A 62 -27.07 -5.29 12.20
N MET A 63 -26.81 -3.99 12.30
CA MET A 63 -25.52 -3.46 12.74
C MET A 63 -25.15 -3.95 14.15
N LEU A 64 -26.10 -3.95 15.09
CA LEU A 64 -25.87 -4.49 16.43
C LEU A 64 -25.51 -5.99 16.40
N GLY A 65 -26.17 -6.76 15.54
CA GLY A 65 -25.84 -8.17 15.29
C GLY A 65 -24.42 -8.37 14.75
N MET A 66 -23.96 -7.50 13.84
CA MET A 66 -22.58 -7.55 13.33
C MET A 66 -21.55 -7.22 14.41
N ILE A 67 -21.85 -6.26 15.29
CA ILE A 67 -20.97 -5.90 16.42
C ILE A 67 -20.81 -7.11 17.37
N ARG A 68 -21.92 -7.78 17.72
CA ARG A 68 -21.92 -9.00 18.53
C ARG A 68 -21.08 -10.12 17.91
N PHE A 69 -21.24 -10.33 16.60
CA PHE A 69 -20.46 -11.33 15.87
C PHE A 69 -18.95 -11.02 15.89
N LEU A 70 -18.57 -9.77 15.62
CA LEU A 70 -17.17 -9.34 15.63
C LEU A 70 -16.53 -9.49 17.02
N LYS A 71 -17.29 -9.25 18.09
CA LYS A 71 -16.82 -9.45 19.47
C LYS A 71 -16.47 -10.91 19.74
N ILE A 72 -17.35 -11.84 19.37
CA ILE A 72 -17.12 -13.29 19.54
C ILE A 72 -15.86 -13.72 18.79
N GLU A 73 -15.68 -13.26 17.55
CA GLU A 73 -14.50 -13.59 16.74
C GLU A 73 -13.21 -12.98 17.33
N TYR A 74 -13.28 -11.76 17.87
CA TYR A 74 -12.16 -11.14 18.57
C TYR A 74 -11.75 -11.94 19.82
N GLU A 75 -12.72 -12.34 20.65
CA GLU A 75 -12.45 -13.14 21.87
C GLU A 75 -11.81 -14.49 21.54
N LYS A 76 -12.26 -15.16 20.48
CA LYS A 76 -11.64 -16.40 19.98
C LYS A 76 -10.19 -16.17 19.58
N ALA A 77 -9.91 -15.12 18.80
CA ALA A 77 -8.55 -14.79 18.38
C ALA A 77 -7.64 -14.44 19.56
N VAL A 78 -8.17 -13.79 20.60
CA VAL A 78 -7.40 -13.51 21.83
C VAL A 78 -7.06 -14.80 22.57
N LYS A 79 -8.02 -15.73 22.72
CA LYS A 79 -7.77 -17.05 23.35
C LYS A 79 -6.72 -17.86 22.58
N GLU A 80 -6.83 -17.92 21.26
CA GLU A 80 -5.83 -18.58 20.41
C GLU A 80 -4.43 -17.97 20.58
N ASN A 81 -4.33 -16.63 20.68
CA ASN A 81 -3.05 -15.96 20.91
C ASN A 81 -2.47 -16.25 22.30
N ILE A 82 -3.30 -16.39 23.33
CA ILE A 82 -2.88 -16.79 24.68
C ILE A 82 -2.37 -18.24 24.67
N ASP A 83 -3.09 -19.15 24.01
CA ASP A 83 -2.69 -20.56 23.88
C ASP A 83 -1.36 -20.70 23.13
N ILE A 84 -1.16 -19.91 22.07
CA ILE A 84 0.11 -19.87 21.32
C ILE A 84 1.24 -19.34 22.21
N LYS A 85 1.01 -18.27 22.99
CA LYS A 85 2.01 -17.75 23.93
C LYS A 85 2.36 -18.75 25.04
N ASN A 86 1.37 -19.46 25.58
CA ASN A 86 1.59 -20.47 26.61
C ASN A 86 2.36 -21.69 26.06
N LYS A 87 2.09 -22.08 24.80
CA LYS A 87 2.87 -23.12 24.10
C LYS A 87 4.33 -22.70 23.85
N LEU A 88 4.59 -21.42 23.59
CA LEU A 88 5.95 -20.88 23.41
C LEU A 88 6.74 -20.83 24.73
N ASN A 89 6.09 -20.49 25.85
CA ASN A 89 6.75 -20.42 27.15
C ASN A 89 7.07 -21.81 27.75
N ASN A 90 6.31 -22.85 27.37
CA ASN A 90 6.55 -24.22 27.83
C ASN A 90 7.68 -24.96 27.08
N THR A 91 8.24 -24.38 26.02
CA THR A 91 9.37 -24.96 25.28
C THR A 91 10.77 -24.55 25.79
N ASP A 92 10.86 -23.66 26.79
CA ASP A 92 12.11 -23.18 27.39
C ASP A 92 12.44 -23.82 28.75
N LYS A 93 12.20 -25.13 28.93
CA LYS A 93 12.85 -25.90 30.01
C LYS A 93 14.11 -26.60 29.46
N PRO A 94 15.32 -26.31 29.98
CA PRO A 94 16.52 -26.99 29.54
C PRO A 94 16.48 -28.42 30.06
N THR A 95 16.29 -29.38 29.16
CA THR A 95 16.61 -30.78 29.43
C THR A 95 17.95 -31.07 28.77
N GLU A 96 18.99 -31.16 29.59
CA GLU A 96 20.27 -31.75 29.23
C GLU A 96 20.04 -33.21 28.82
N GLN A 97 19.99 -33.50 27.52
CA GLN A 97 20.41 -34.80 27.02
C GLN A 97 21.20 -34.65 25.73
N VAL A 98 22.49 -34.93 25.87
CA VAL A 98 23.46 -35.09 24.79
C VAL A 98 23.02 -36.27 23.92
N GLY A 99 22.63 -35.98 22.67
CA GLY A 99 22.30 -36.99 21.68
C GLY A 99 22.37 -36.43 20.26
N LYS A 100 23.36 -36.90 19.49
CA LYS A 100 23.61 -36.52 18.09
C LYS A 100 22.35 -36.66 17.22
N GLN A 101 21.87 -35.58 16.61
CA GLN A 101 20.96 -35.64 15.47
C GLN A 101 21.26 -34.57 14.42
N LEU A 102 21.14 -35.01 13.16
CA LEU A 102 21.47 -34.32 11.90
C LEU A 102 20.79 -32.95 11.75
N PRO A 103 21.35 -32.01 10.95
CA PRO A 103 20.92 -30.62 10.93
C PRO A 103 19.50 -30.48 10.39
N ILE A 104 18.56 -30.19 11.29
CA ILE A 104 17.20 -29.80 10.97
C ILE A 104 17.28 -28.45 10.24
N ARG A 105 16.90 -28.43 8.96
CA ARG A 105 16.65 -27.19 8.22
C ARG A 105 15.53 -26.42 8.92
N GLN A 106 15.89 -25.38 9.65
CA GLN A 106 14.93 -24.46 10.26
C GLN A 106 14.02 -23.86 9.17
N THR A 107 12.76 -24.29 9.16
CA THR A 107 11.69 -23.60 8.42
C THR A 107 11.44 -22.25 9.08
N ARG A 108 11.79 -21.18 8.37
CA ARG A 108 11.53 -19.80 8.80
C ARG A 108 10.03 -19.61 9.02
N THR A 109 9.61 -19.41 10.28
CA THR A 109 8.23 -19.11 10.64
C THR A 109 7.89 -17.66 10.28
N TYR A 110 6.59 -17.38 10.08
CA TYR A 110 6.11 -16.03 9.74
C TYR A 110 6.44 -15.01 10.85
N ALA A 111 6.41 -15.42 12.12
CA ALA A 111 6.81 -14.60 13.26
C ALA A 111 8.27 -14.11 13.15
N ASN A 112 9.20 -14.98 12.74
CA ASN A 112 10.61 -14.61 12.52
C ASN A 112 10.82 -13.62 11.36
N ILE A 113 9.84 -13.47 10.47
CA ILE A 113 9.87 -12.50 9.36
C ILE A 113 9.35 -11.13 9.82
N VAL A 114 8.44 -11.10 10.81
CA VAL A 114 7.85 -9.86 11.33
C VAL A 114 8.73 -9.22 12.41
N THR A 115 9.46 -10.02 13.21
CA THR A 115 10.38 -9.52 14.24
C THR A 115 11.74 -9.07 13.68
N ASN A 116 12.19 -9.65 12.57
CA ASN A 116 13.38 -9.17 11.85
C ASN A 116 13.01 -8.05 10.88
N LYS A 117 12.72 -6.84 11.39
CA LYS A 117 12.90 -5.65 10.55
C LYS A 117 14.38 -5.63 10.16
N PRO A 118 14.73 -5.72 8.86
CA PRO A 118 16.13 -5.62 8.47
C PRO A 118 16.65 -4.27 8.96
N GLU A 119 17.80 -4.29 9.63
CA GLU A 119 18.48 -3.07 10.07
C GLU A 119 18.63 -2.11 8.87
N PRO A 120 18.50 -0.79 9.10
CA PRO A 120 18.65 0.18 8.03
C PRO A 120 20.07 0.08 7.45
N THR A 121 20.17 -0.40 6.22
CA THR A 121 21.46 -0.45 5.49
C THR A 121 21.57 0.73 4.54
N TYR A 122 22.76 1.32 4.46
CA TYR A 122 23.11 2.34 3.48
C TYR A 122 23.66 1.68 2.21
N ALA A 123 23.21 2.14 1.04
CA ALA A 123 23.51 1.48 -0.21
C ALA A 123 24.04 2.46 -1.26
N ILE A 124 25.08 2.04 -1.98
CA ILE A 124 25.57 2.76 -3.17
C ILE A 124 25.51 1.86 -4.39
N LYS A 125 25.36 2.49 -5.55
CA LYS A 125 25.45 1.86 -6.85
C LYS A 125 26.82 2.14 -7.47
N ILE A 126 27.45 1.12 -8.02
CA ILE A 126 28.78 1.15 -8.60
C ILE A 126 28.70 0.73 -10.07
N SER A 127 29.37 1.48 -10.93
CA SER A 127 29.52 1.18 -12.34
C SER A 127 30.92 1.55 -12.81
N THR A 128 31.37 1.06 -13.96
CA THR A 128 32.58 1.63 -14.57
C THR A 128 32.26 3.00 -15.18
N LYS A 129 33.28 3.83 -15.42
CA LYS A 129 33.08 5.15 -16.06
C LYS A 129 32.69 5.04 -17.53
N ASN A 130 33.16 4.01 -18.24
CA ASN A 130 33.09 3.93 -19.70
C ASN A 130 32.14 2.84 -20.23
N ASN A 131 31.78 1.84 -19.41
CA ASN A 131 30.86 0.78 -19.82
C ASN A 131 30.08 0.17 -18.63
N LYS A 132 28.86 -0.29 -18.85
CA LYS A 132 28.09 -1.02 -17.84
C LYS A 132 28.29 -2.51 -18.01
N ASP A 133 29.52 -2.98 -17.84
CA ASP A 133 29.83 -4.41 -17.83
C ASP A 133 30.08 -4.89 -16.39
N ILE A 134 29.30 -5.90 -15.96
CA ILE A 134 29.33 -6.34 -14.58
C ILE A 134 30.58 -7.14 -14.22
N GLY A 135 31.18 -7.84 -15.20
CA GLY A 135 32.41 -8.59 -15.02
C GLY A 135 33.58 -7.65 -14.78
N GLN A 136 33.64 -6.56 -15.55
CA GLN A 136 34.63 -5.50 -15.36
C GLN A 136 34.45 -4.78 -14.02
N VAL A 137 33.22 -4.43 -13.63
CA VAL A 137 32.95 -3.81 -12.31
C VAL A 137 33.41 -4.74 -11.18
N GLU A 138 33.12 -6.04 -11.26
CA GLU A 138 33.54 -7.01 -10.24
C GLU A 138 35.07 -7.16 -10.19
N HIS A 139 35.73 -7.26 -11.35
CA HIS A 139 37.19 -7.36 -11.42
C HIS A 139 37.85 -6.10 -10.83
N PHE A 140 37.49 -4.91 -11.29
CA PHE A 140 38.08 -3.67 -10.78
C PHE A 140 37.75 -3.44 -9.30
N LEU A 141 36.57 -3.81 -8.83
CA LEU A 141 36.25 -3.67 -7.42
C LEU A 141 37.12 -4.59 -6.57
N LYS A 142 37.26 -5.87 -6.92
CA LYS A 142 38.09 -6.83 -6.15
C LYS A 142 39.57 -6.49 -6.20
N THR A 143 40.05 -5.94 -7.32
CA THR A 143 41.46 -5.55 -7.48
C THR A 143 41.79 -4.27 -6.72
N ASN A 144 40.92 -3.26 -6.76
CA ASN A 144 41.20 -1.92 -6.21
C ASN A 144 40.66 -1.70 -4.79
N VAL A 145 39.69 -2.49 -4.34
CA VAL A 145 39.01 -2.29 -3.05
C VAL A 145 39.07 -3.56 -2.22
N LYS A 146 39.84 -3.53 -1.13
CA LYS A 146 39.91 -4.62 -0.14
C LYS A 146 39.19 -4.21 1.16
N PRO A 147 37.97 -4.71 1.43
CA PRO A 147 37.19 -4.30 2.60
C PRO A 147 37.90 -4.52 3.93
N SER A 148 38.71 -5.59 4.04
CA SER A 148 39.51 -5.91 5.22
C SER A 148 40.55 -4.83 5.57
N GLN A 149 41.19 -4.24 4.56
CA GLN A 149 42.16 -3.16 4.75
C GLN A 149 41.47 -1.85 5.12
N LEU A 150 40.27 -1.63 4.60
CA LEU A 150 39.48 -0.43 4.83
C LEU A 150 38.72 -0.44 6.16
N LYS A 151 38.68 -1.59 6.85
CA LYS A 151 37.86 -1.83 8.05
C LYS A 151 36.39 -1.46 7.83
N VAL A 152 35.89 -1.71 6.61
CA VAL A 152 34.49 -1.45 6.22
C VAL A 152 33.76 -2.79 6.08
N PRO A 153 32.90 -3.18 7.04
CA PRO A 153 32.08 -4.37 6.94
C PRO A 153 31.01 -4.19 5.85
N ILE A 154 31.06 -5.05 4.82
CA ILE A 154 30.05 -5.08 3.78
C ILE A 154 28.92 -6.01 4.22
N ALA A 155 27.71 -5.48 4.34
CA ALA A 155 26.53 -6.26 4.69
C ALA A 155 26.03 -7.09 3.50
N LYS A 156 26.04 -6.51 2.29
CA LYS A 156 25.54 -7.19 1.10
C LYS A 156 26.10 -6.64 -0.20
N VAL A 157 26.28 -7.52 -1.18
CA VAL A 157 26.61 -7.16 -2.56
C VAL A 157 25.55 -7.74 -3.49
N LYS A 158 25.00 -6.91 -4.39
CA LYS A 158 23.99 -7.32 -5.38
C LYS A 158 24.43 -6.93 -6.79
N LYS A 159 24.32 -7.87 -7.72
CA LYS A 159 24.53 -7.65 -9.16
C LYS A 159 23.19 -7.26 -9.81
N ILE A 160 23.17 -6.19 -10.61
CA ILE A 160 21.96 -5.76 -11.34
C ILE A 160 22.12 -6.07 -12.83
N LYS A 161 21.00 -6.42 -13.49
CA LYS A 161 20.92 -6.65 -14.95
C LYS A 161 21.37 -5.45 -15.81
N THR A 162 21.44 -4.25 -15.23
CA THR A 162 21.92 -3.04 -15.91
C THR A 162 23.43 -2.98 -16.06
N GLY A 163 24.17 -3.98 -15.56
CA GLY A 163 25.64 -4.00 -15.59
C GLY A 163 26.30 -3.27 -14.41
N GLU A 164 25.51 -2.98 -13.38
CA GLU A 164 25.91 -2.22 -12.19
C GLU A 164 25.90 -3.13 -10.95
N MET A 165 26.66 -2.78 -9.92
CA MET A 165 26.65 -3.46 -8.63
C MET A 165 26.11 -2.55 -7.52
N ILE A 166 25.38 -3.10 -6.55
CA ILE A 166 24.98 -2.41 -5.33
C ILE A 166 25.76 -3.00 -4.16
N ILE A 167 26.34 -2.13 -3.34
CA ILE A 167 26.96 -2.48 -2.07
C ILE A 167 26.14 -1.84 -0.95
N GLU A 168 25.79 -2.66 0.04
CA GLU A 168 25.09 -2.25 1.26
C GLU A 168 26.03 -2.37 2.47
N CYS A 169 26.12 -1.31 3.26
CA CYS A 169 26.82 -1.24 4.54
C CYS A 169 25.81 -0.97 5.66
N ILE A 170 26.17 -1.33 6.89
CA ILE A 170 25.33 -1.06 8.07
C ILE A 170 25.43 0.42 8.45
N ASP A 171 26.64 0.98 8.40
CA ASP A 171 26.90 2.35 8.83
C ASP A 171 27.02 3.34 7.67
N LYS A 172 26.50 4.56 7.89
CA LYS A 172 26.62 5.66 6.93
C LYS A 172 28.07 6.08 6.71
N LYS A 173 28.88 6.12 7.77
CA LYS A 173 30.30 6.48 7.69
C LYS A 173 31.08 5.53 6.77
N ASP A 174 30.70 4.26 6.77
CA ASP A 174 31.36 3.24 5.96
C ASP A 174 30.99 3.34 4.48
N ILE A 175 29.73 3.67 4.18
CA ILE A 175 29.32 3.92 2.79
C ILE A 175 29.99 5.18 2.24
N GLU A 176 30.16 6.23 3.05
CA GLU A 176 30.84 7.48 2.68
C GLU A 176 32.33 7.24 2.37
N LYS A 177 33.04 6.50 3.22
CA LYS A 177 34.43 6.08 2.95
C LYS A 177 34.54 5.30 1.64
N LEU A 178 33.66 4.34 1.44
CA LEU A 178 33.67 3.46 0.28
C LEU A 178 33.32 4.22 -1.01
N THR A 179 32.43 5.20 -0.93
CA THR A 179 32.12 6.17 -2.01
C THR A 179 33.35 6.95 -2.42
N THR A 180 34.07 7.52 -1.45
CA THR A 180 35.28 8.30 -1.71
C THR A 180 36.34 7.46 -2.44
N ILE A 181 36.67 6.28 -1.92
CA ILE A 181 37.70 5.39 -2.50
C ILE A 181 37.34 4.95 -3.91
N ILE A 182 36.08 4.58 -4.14
CA ILE A 182 35.61 4.17 -5.46
C ILE A 182 35.71 5.32 -6.46
N ASN A 183 35.35 6.54 -6.04
CA ASN A 183 35.41 7.71 -6.93
C ASN A 183 36.85 8.18 -7.20
N THR A 184 37.78 7.97 -6.26
CA THR A 184 39.22 8.18 -6.47
C THR A 184 39.80 7.20 -7.51
N THR A 185 39.20 6.02 -7.66
CA THR A 185 39.64 5.02 -8.64
C THR A 185 39.35 5.49 -10.07
N LYS A 186 40.33 5.36 -10.98
CA LYS A 186 40.17 5.85 -12.37
C LYS A 186 39.07 5.11 -13.13
N GLN A 187 38.88 3.81 -12.86
CA GLN A 187 38.02 2.91 -13.63
C GLN A 187 36.56 2.88 -13.14
N LEU A 188 36.32 3.18 -11.86
CA LEU A 188 35.02 3.02 -11.21
C LEU A 188 34.38 4.37 -10.88
N GLN A 189 33.07 4.38 -10.76
CA GLN A 189 32.28 5.49 -10.24
C GLN A 189 31.20 4.94 -9.32
N SER A 190 30.87 5.70 -8.28
CA SER A 190 29.76 5.42 -7.39
C SER A 190 28.66 6.48 -7.54
N LYS A 191 27.42 6.05 -7.34
CA LYS A 191 26.23 6.90 -7.28
C LYS A 191 25.40 6.50 -6.08
N GLU A 192 24.95 7.50 -5.32
CA GLU A 192 24.01 7.27 -4.24
C GLU A 192 22.68 6.74 -4.78
N ILE A 193 22.04 5.84 -4.02
CA ILE A 193 20.71 5.35 -4.38
C ILE A 193 19.67 6.34 -3.83
N ILE A 194 19.38 7.35 -4.64
CA ILE A 194 18.35 8.35 -4.34
C ILE A 194 16.98 7.71 -4.61
N LYS A 195 16.10 7.73 -3.60
CA LYS A 195 14.71 7.30 -3.74
C LYS A 195 13.94 8.34 -4.57
N GLY A 196 12.96 7.88 -5.34
CA GLY A 196 12.11 8.78 -6.12
C GLY A 196 11.12 9.55 -5.26
N ASN A 197 10.71 10.73 -5.70
CA ASN A 197 9.66 11.50 -5.04
C ASN A 197 8.29 10.78 -5.11
N PRO A 198 7.48 10.87 -4.04
CA PRO A 198 6.14 10.30 -4.02
C PRO A 198 5.22 11.03 -5.00
N ARG A 199 4.14 10.33 -5.34
CA ARG A 199 3.07 10.89 -6.18
C ARG A 199 1.76 10.86 -5.45
N LEU A 200 0.99 11.93 -5.61
CA LEU A 200 -0.35 12.08 -5.09
C LEU A 200 -1.34 12.22 -6.24
N ILE A 201 -2.52 11.64 -6.07
CA ILE A 201 -3.65 11.80 -6.98
C ILE A 201 -4.77 12.57 -6.29
N LEU A 202 -5.25 13.62 -6.96
CA LEU A 202 -6.51 14.29 -6.66
C LEU A 202 -7.57 13.73 -7.62
N ASN A 203 -8.63 13.13 -7.09
CA ASN A 203 -9.69 12.54 -7.91
C ASN A 203 -10.91 13.46 -7.96
N ASN A 204 -11.73 13.27 -9.01
CA ASN A 204 -13.03 13.94 -9.17
C ASN A 204 -12.94 15.47 -9.23
N ILE A 205 -11.93 16.00 -9.90
CA ILE A 205 -11.82 17.45 -10.15
C ILE A 205 -12.72 17.81 -11.32
N ASP A 206 -13.54 18.86 -11.20
CA ASP A 206 -14.35 19.35 -12.32
C ASP A 206 -13.47 19.59 -13.57
N LYS A 207 -13.94 19.11 -14.71
CA LYS A 207 -13.28 19.28 -16.01
C LYS A 207 -13.16 20.76 -16.41
N GLN A 208 -13.95 21.67 -15.85
CA GLN A 208 -13.76 23.11 -16.04
C GLN A 208 -12.41 23.59 -15.49
N LEU A 209 -11.95 22.98 -14.38
CA LEU A 209 -10.62 23.22 -13.79
C LEU A 209 -9.52 22.43 -14.51
N ASP A 210 -9.84 21.74 -15.61
CA ASP A 210 -8.84 20.96 -16.34
C ASP A 210 -7.83 21.85 -17.07
N LYS A 211 -8.29 23.02 -17.52
CA LYS A 211 -7.49 23.98 -18.31
C LYS A 211 -6.79 25.03 -17.44
N THR A 212 -7.06 25.08 -16.14
CA THR A 212 -6.50 26.08 -15.24
C THR A 212 -5.18 25.59 -14.64
N ASN A 213 -4.35 26.54 -14.20
CA ASN A 213 -3.14 26.20 -13.45
C ASN A 213 -3.53 25.75 -12.04
N LEU A 214 -3.74 24.44 -11.89
CA LEU A 214 -4.24 23.85 -10.65
C LEU A 214 -3.29 24.08 -9.47
N ILE A 215 -1.99 24.24 -9.72
CA ILE A 215 -1.01 24.56 -8.66
C ILE A 215 -1.27 25.98 -8.12
N GLU A 216 -1.58 26.94 -8.99
CA GLU A 216 -1.92 28.31 -8.54
C GLU A 216 -3.22 28.34 -7.75
N VAL A 217 -4.24 27.62 -8.21
CA VAL A 217 -5.51 27.48 -7.46
C VAL A 217 -5.24 26.91 -6.07
N ILE A 218 -4.44 25.84 -5.97
CA ILE A 218 -4.06 25.25 -4.68
C ILE A 218 -3.31 26.28 -3.81
N CYS A 219 -2.37 27.03 -4.38
CA CYS A 219 -1.64 28.05 -3.64
C CYS A 219 -2.56 29.15 -3.08
N ASN A 220 -3.51 29.63 -3.86
CA ASN A 220 -4.37 30.74 -3.48
C ASN A 220 -5.42 30.33 -2.45
N ASN A 221 -5.96 29.12 -2.56
CA ASN A 221 -7.13 28.69 -1.79
C ASN A 221 -6.78 27.85 -0.55
N ASN A 222 -5.49 27.56 -0.31
CA ASN A 222 -5.03 26.74 0.82
C ASN A 222 -3.90 27.41 1.62
N ARG A 223 -4.12 28.63 2.12
CA ARG A 223 -3.10 29.40 2.87
C ARG A 223 -2.38 28.57 3.94
N GLU A 224 -3.11 27.85 4.78
CA GLU A 224 -2.53 27.05 5.87
C GLU A 224 -1.59 25.93 5.37
N LEU A 225 -1.92 25.31 4.23
CA LEU A 225 -1.05 24.31 3.58
C LEU A 225 0.24 24.97 3.10
N ILE A 226 0.12 26.11 2.43
CA ILE A 226 1.25 26.83 1.84
C ILE A 226 2.18 27.37 2.92
N ASP A 227 1.64 27.92 4.00
CA ASP A 227 2.40 28.38 5.16
C ASP A 227 3.17 27.20 5.78
N SER A 228 2.52 26.04 5.94
CA SER A 228 3.15 24.81 6.43
C SER A 228 4.27 24.28 5.51
N CYS A 229 4.24 24.64 4.22
CA CYS A 229 5.25 24.27 3.23
C CYS A 229 6.36 25.33 3.06
N GLY A 230 6.38 26.39 3.87
CA GLY A 230 7.38 27.45 3.80
C GLY A 230 7.09 28.52 2.73
N GLY A 231 5.81 28.71 2.37
CA GLY A 231 5.38 29.75 1.43
C GLY A 231 5.18 29.27 -0.01
N ILE A 232 4.67 30.17 -0.85
CA ILE A 232 4.22 29.87 -2.23
C ILE A 232 5.39 29.35 -3.09
N ASP A 233 6.54 30.03 -3.06
CA ASP A 233 7.69 29.68 -3.90
C ASP A 233 8.28 28.32 -3.51
N SER A 234 8.37 28.08 -2.20
CA SER A 234 8.79 26.79 -1.65
C SER A 234 7.86 25.67 -2.11
N PHE A 235 6.55 25.85 -1.99
CA PHE A 235 5.56 24.87 -2.43
C PHE A 235 5.65 24.59 -3.94
N LYS A 236 5.69 25.63 -4.78
CA LYS A 236 5.78 25.50 -6.24
C LYS A 236 7.04 24.77 -6.69
N SER A 237 8.17 24.95 -6.01
CA SER A 237 9.42 24.24 -6.31
C SER A 237 9.36 22.73 -5.98
N GLN A 238 8.50 22.35 -5.04
CA GLN A 238 8.39 21.00 -4.49
C GLN A 238 7.23 20.18 -5.06
N VAL A 239 6.36 20.80 -5.88
CA VAL A 239 5.19 20.16 -6.48
C VAL A 239 5.26 20.26 -7.99
N LYS A 240 5.11 19.12 -8.66
CA LYS A 240 5.11 19.04 -10.13
C LYS A 240 3.92 18.24 -10.63
N GLU A 241 3.06 18.86 -11.43
CA GLU A 241 2.03 18.13 -12.16
C GLU A 241 2.69 17.16 -13.17
N LYS A 242 2.26 15.90 -13.21
CA LYS A 242 2.84 14.86 -14.08
C LYS A 242 1.93 14.52 -15.24
N PHE A 243 0.70 14.10 -14.94
CA PHE A 243 -0.29 13.72 -15.94
C PHE A 243 -1.67 13.69 -15.32
N ARG A 244 -2.67 13.69 -16.20
CA ARG A 244 -4.07 13.59 -15.85
C ARG A 244 -4.64 12.25 -16.33
N LEU A 245 -5.61 11.73 -15.59
CA LEU A 245 -6.33 10.49 -15.87
C LEU A 245 -7.80 10.82 -16.09
N GLY A 246 -8.43 10.11 -17.04
CA GLY A 246 -9.79 10.43 -17.48
C GLY A 246 -9.79 11.55 -18.51
N GLY A 247 -10.73 12.49 -18.39
CA GLY A 247 -10.80 13.68 -19.25
C GLY A 247 -11.24 13.39 -20.69
N ARG A 248 -11.80 12.22 -20.96
CA ARG A 248 -12.47 11.96 -22.25
C ARG A 248 -13.64 12.91 -22.40
N GLU A 249 -14.12 13.11 -23.63
CA GLU A 249 -15.22 14.03 -23.92
C GLU A 249 -16.43 13.81 -23.02
N LYS A 250 -16.82 12.55 -22.82
CA LYS A 250 -17.91 12.12 -21.93
C LYS A 250 -17.65 12.21 -20.43
N ASP A 251 -16.40 12.37 -20.01
CA ASP A 251 -16.05 12.38 -18.59
C ASP A 251 -16.38 13.76 -18.01
N ARG A 252 -17.13 13.81 -16.89
CA ARG A 252 -17.48 15.05 -16.19
C ARG A 252 -16.36 15.59 -15.29
N SER A 253 -15.40 14.75 -14.95
CA SER A 253 -14.32 15.06 -14.03
C SER A 253 -13.01 14.44 -14.49
N VAL A 254 -11.91 15.02 -14.04
CA VAL A 254 -10.54 14.55 -14.26
C VAL A 254 -9.89 14.16 -12.94
N SER A 255 -8.87 13.32 -13.00
CA SER A 255 -7.99 13.07 -11.86
C SER A 255 -6.58 13.52 -12.20
N VAL A 256 -5.96 14.29 -11.32
CA VAL A 256 -4.65 14.90 -11.58
C VAL A 256 -3.61 14.27 -10.67
N VAL A 257 -2.47 13.88 -11.26
CA VAL A 257 -1.37 13.27 -10.53
C VAL A 257 -0.21 14.26 -10.42
N PHE A 258 0.18 14.52 -9.17
CA PHE A 258 1.32 15.35 -8.81
C PHE A 258 2.47 14.49 -8.29
N GLU A 259 3.70 14.91 -8.57
CA GLU A 259 4.91 14.46 -7.90
C GLU A 259 5.28 15.52 -6.87
N VAL A 260 5.52 15.09 -5.64
CA VAL A 260 5.74 15.98 -4.49
C VAL A 260 6.91 15.49 -3.65
N THR A 261 7.55 16.37 -2.88
CA THR A 261 8.53 15.96 -1.86
C THR A 261 7.85 15.21 -0.70
N SER A 262 8.66 14.55 0.13
CA SER A 262 8.14 13.77 1.26
C SER A 262 7.44 14.65 2.31
N GLU A 263 7.94 15.88 2.47
CA GLU A 263 7.48 16.92 3.38
C GLU A 263 6.12 17.46 2.93
N VAL A 264 6.02 17.90 1.67
CA VAL A 264 4.76 18.41 1.11
C VAL A 264 3.69 17.31 1.09
N ARG A 265 4.07 16.07 0.81
CA ARG A 265 3.14 14.93 0.89
C ARG A 265 2.48 14.83 2.27
N LYS A 266 3.28 14.92 3.35
CA LYS A 266 2.75 14.84 4.72
C LYS A 266 1.74 15.93 4.98
N GLU A 267 2.00 17.15 4.53
CA GLU A 267 1.08 18.28 4.72
C GLU A 267 -0.20 18.17 3.90
N ILE A 268 -0.10 17.72 2.65
CA ILE A 268 -1.26 17.51 1.77
C ILE A 268 -2.17 16.40 2.30
N LEU A 269 -1.62 15.30 2.80
CA LEU A 269 -2.42 14.15 3.26
C LEU A 269 -3.17 14.38 4.58
N LYS A 270 -2.80 15.39 5.37
CA LYS A 270 -3.45 15.73 6.65
C LYS A 270 -4.82 16.41 6.47
N ARG A 271 -5.09 16.97 5.30
CA ARG A 271 -6.19 17.93 5.11
C ARG A 271 -6.90 17.73 3.77
N ARG A 272 -8.04 18.39 3.62
CA ARG A 272 -8.68 18.56 2.30
C ARG A 272 -7.96 19.66 1.55
N ILE A 273 -7.87 19.50 0.24
CA ILE A 273 -7.32 20.49 -0.68
C ILE A 273 -8.50 21.22 -1.30
N ASN A 274 -8.61 22.49 -0.96
CA ASN A 274 -9.58 23.39 -1.56
C ASN A 274 -9.09 23.74 -2.96
N LEU A 275 -9.93 23.50 -3.94
CA LEU A 275 -9.75 24.04 -5.26
C LEU A 275 -10.58 25.32 -5.27
N GLU A 276 -11.60 25.43 -6.11
CA GLU A 276 -12.54 26.55 -6.07
C GLU A 276 -13.69 26.24 -5.09
N TRP A 277 -14.90 26.04 -5.62
CA TRP A 277 -16.10 25.65 -4.88
C TRP A 277 -16.10 24.17 -4.45
N GLU A 278 -14.98 23.48 -4.63
CA GLU A 278 -14.82 22.05 -4.35
C GLU A 278 -13.61 21.81 -3.45
N SER A 279 -13.72 20.82 -2.56
CA SER A 279 -12.60 20.37 -1.73
C SER A 279 -12.42 18.87 -1.88
N VAL A 280 -11.20 18.44 -2.19
CA VAL A 280 -10.85 17.03 -2.48
C VAL A 280 -9.82 16.47 -1.51
N TYR A 281 -9.79 15.15 -1.35
CA TYR A 281 -8.70 14.47 -0.63
C TYR A 281 -7.66 13.95 -1.61
N ALA A 282 -6.39 14.20 -1.29
CA ALA A 282 -5.28 13.55 -1.97
C ALA A 282 -5.10 12.11 -1.49
N LYS A 283 -4.62 11.24 -2.39
CA LYS A 283 -4.22 9.87 -2.06
C LYS A 283 -2.88 9.56 -2.68
N ASP A 284 -2.13 8.64 -2.08
CA ASP A 284 -0.93 8.11 -2.72
C ASP A 284 -1.25 7.45 -4.05
N TYR A 285 -0.50 7.84 -5.07
CA TYR A 285 -0.57 7.28 -6.39
C TYR A 285 0.64 6.39 -6.67
N ILE A 286 0.40 5.10 -6.85
CA ILE A 286 1.43 4.14 -7.23
C ILE A 286 1.13 3.67 -8.65
N SER A 287 2.02 4.01 -9.58
CA SER A 287 1.88 3.64 -10.98
C SER A 287 2.20 2.16 -11.20
N LEU A 288 1.15 1.34 -11.29
CA LEU A 288 1.25 -0.08 -11.67
C LEU A 288 0.77 -0.25 -13.11
N MET A 289 1.61 0.14 -14.07
CA MET A 289 1.28 -0.01 -15.48
C MET A 289 1.37 -1.48 -15.90
N GLN A 290 0.22 -2.11 -16.12
CA GLN A 290 0.08 -3.47 -16.63
C GLN A 290 -0.40 -3.43 -18.09
N CYS A 291 0.29 -4.15 -18.97
CA CYS A 291 -0.08 -4.28 -20.37
C CYS A 291 -1.38 -5.09 -20.51
N PHE A 292 -2.38 -4.59 -21.24
CA PHE A 292 -3.64 -5.31 -21.44
C PHE A 292 -3.55 -6.48 -22.43
N LYS A 293 -2.47 -6.55 -23.23
CA LYS A 293 -2.25 -7.62 -24.22
C LYS A 293 -1.56 -8.83 -23.61
N CYS A 294 -0.48 -8.59 -22.85
CA CYS A 294 0.35 -9.67 -22.30
C CYS A 294 0.32 -9.78 -20.77
N TYR A 295 -0.28 -8.82 -20.05
CA TYR A 295 -0.36 -8.76 -18.58
C TYR A 295 0.98 -8.63 -17.84
N ARG A 296 2.09 -8.39 -18.57
CA ARG A 296 3.36 -7.99 -17.96
C ARG A 296 3.32 -6.50 -17.58
N PHE A 297 4.19 -6.12 -16.66
CA PHE A 297 4.28 -4.75 -16.16
C PHE A 297 5.30 -3.92 -16.93
N GLY A 298 5.19 -2.60 -16.82
CA GLY A 298 6.20 -1.65 -17.28
C GLY A 298 6.09 -1.23 -18.74
N HIS A 299 5.07 -1.70 -19.47
CA HIS A 299 4.75 -1.17 -20.79
C HIS A 299 3.24 -1.11 -21.03
N LYS A 300 2.83 -0.22 -21.94
CA LYS A 300 1.48 -0.11 -22.48
C LYS A 300 1.28 -1.14 -23.61
N SER A 301 0.03 -1.39 -23.99
CA SER A 301 -0.32 -2.39 -25.02
C SER A 301 0.21 -2.03 -26.41
N ASP A 302 0.29 -0.74 -26.74
CA ASP A 302 0.86 -0.20 -27.99
C ASP A 302 2.34 -0.52 -28.17
N LYS A 303 3.11 -0.57 -27.07
CA LYS A 303 4.54 -0.92 -27.03
C LYS A 303 4.78 -2.40 -26.71
N CYS A 304 3.75 -3.24 -26.80
CA CYS A 304 3.89 -4.66 -26.50
C CYS A 304 4.54 -5.41 -27.67
N LYS A 305 5.57 -6.19 -27.37
CA LYS A 305 6.26 -7.04 -28.36
C LYS A 305 5.51 -8.35 -28.66
N GLU A 306 4.51 -8.69 -27.85
CA GLU A 306 3.74 -9.91 -28.05
C GLU A 306 2.69 -9.67 -29.14
N ASN A 307 2.65 -10.52 -30.16
CA ASN A 307 1.70 -10.37 -31.28
C ASN A 307 0.31 -10.93 -30.93
N ILE A 308 0.27 -12.00 -30.15
CA ILE A 308 -0.97 -12.70 -29.79
C ILE A 308 -1.44 -12.21 -28.41
N PRO A 309 -2.72 -11.79 -28.26
CA PRO A 309 -3.26 -11.42 -26.97
C PRO A 309 -3.40 -12.66 -26.07
N ILE A 310 -3.25 -12.44 -24.77
CA ILE A 310 -3.50 -13.44 -23.75
C ILE A 310 -4.73 -13.01 -22.97
N CYS A 311 -5.59 -13.95 -22.62
CA CYS A 311 -6.75 -13.65 -21.82
C CYS A 311 -6.37 -13.41 -20.35
N GLY A 312 -6.85 -12.32 -19.77
CA GLY A 312 -6.62 -12.01 -18.35
C GLY A 312 -7.42 -12.86 -17.37
N GLN A 313 -8.40 -13.62 -17.85
CA GLN A 313 -9.26 -14.50 -17.03
C GLN A 313 -8.71 -15.92 -17.02
N CYS A 314 -8.67 -16.58 -18.18
CA CYS A 314 -8.27 -17.98 -18.30
C CYS A 314 -6.78 -18.18 -18.63
N GLY A 315 -6.05 -17.13 -19.00
CA GLY A 315 -4.62 -17.21 -19.33
C GLY A 315 -4.31 -17.85 -20.71
N HIS A 316 -5.31 -18.20 -21.51
CA HIS A 316 -5.14 -18.74 -22.85
C HIS A 316 -4.77 -17.66 -23.88
N LEU A 317 -4.08 -18.08 -24.95
CA LEU A 317 -3.71 -17.25 -26.09
C LEU A 317 -4.88 -17.09 -27.07
N GLY A 318 -4.84 -16.03 -27.89
CA GLY A 318 -5.71 -15.86 -29.06
C GLY A 318 -6.96 -15.01 -28.82
N HIS A 319 -7.24 -14.61 -27.58
CA HIS A 319 -8.35 -13.70 -27.27
C HIS A 319 -8.00 -12.80 -26.08
N ASP A 320 -8.71 -11.69 -25.96
CA ASP A 320 -8.60 -10.78 -24.82
C ASP A 320 -9.58 -11.15 -23.71
N PHE A 321 -9.56 -10.41 -22.60
CA PHE A 321 -10.47 -10.64 -21.49
C PHE A 321 -11.95 -10.41 -21.86
N LYS A 322 -12.25 -9.48 -22.78
CA LYS A 322 -13.64 -9.14 -23.13
C LYS A 322 -14.30 -10.25 -23.95
N ASN A 323 -13.50 -10.94 -24.77
CA ASN A 323 -13.94 -12.03 -25.63
C ASN A 323 -13.75 -13.42 -24.99
N CYS A 324 -13.55 -13.49 -23.67
CA CYS A 324 -13.36 -14.77 -22.99
C CYS A 324 -14.70 -15.50 -22.82
N LYS A 325 -14.75 -16.74 -23.29
CA LYS A 325 -15.91 -17.65 -23.14
C LYS A 325 -15.62 -18.83 -22.19
N SER A 326 -14.42 -18.90 -21.63
CA SER A 326 -14.02 -19.98 -20.72
C SER A 326 -14.39 -19.62 -19.27
N ASN A 327 -14.87 -20.62 -18.53
CA ASN A 327 -15.10 -20.52 -17.08
C ASN A 327 -13.81 -20.70 -16.26
N ASP A 328 -12.69 -21.04 -16.92
CA ASP A 328 -11.41 -21.22 -16.25
C ASP A 328 -10.88 -19.87 -15.77
N ILE A 329 -10.42 -19.86 -14.52
CA ILE A 329 -9.79 -18.69 -13.91
C ILE A 329 -8.34 -19.05 -13.59
N LYS A 330 -7.42 -18.43 -14.31
CA LYS A 330 -5.98 -18.62 -14.17
C LYS A 330 -5.22 -17.32 -14.39
N CYS A 331 -4.59 -16.85 -13.32
CA CYS A 331 -3.75 -15.67 -13.32
C CYS A 331 -2.45 -15.95 -14.06
N ILE A 332 -2.35 -15.50 -15.31
CA ILE A 332 -1.13 -15.64 -16.10
C ILE A 332 0.09 -14.97 -15.45
N VAL A 333 -0.12 -13.90 -14.68
CA VAL A 333 0.95 -13.18 -13.98
C VAL A 333 1.58 -14.06 -12.90
N CYS A 334 0.75 -14.67 -12.05
CA CYS A 334 1.20 -15.58 -11.00
C CYS A 334 1.75 -16.89 -11.57
N ALA A 335 1.11 -17.43 -12.62
CA ALA A 335 1.58 -18.64 -13.30
C ALA A 335 3.01 -18.46 -13.84
N ARG A 336 3.30 -17.31 -14.48
CA ARG A 336 4.67 -17.00 -14.97
C ARG A 336 5.66 -16.73 -13.86
N ALA A 337 5.23 -16.08 -12.77
CA ALA A 337 6.11 -15.78 -11.66
C ALA A 337 6.56 -17.04 -10.90
N ASN A 338 5.80 -18.15 -11.04
CA ASN A 338 6.07 -19.46 -10.45
C ASN A 338 6.49 -19.38 -8.98
N ILE A 339 5.77 -18.55 -8.21
CA ILE A 339 6.03 -18.33 -6.80
C ILE A 339 5.44 -19.51 -6.02
N LYS A 340 6.28 -20.22 -5.25
CA LYS A 340 5.82 -21.32 -4.38
C LYS A 340 4.68 -20.88 -3.46
N GLY A 341 3.61 -21.66 -3.41
CA GLY A 341 2.42 -21.38 -2.58
C GLY A 341 1.50 -20.26 -3.10
N CYS A 342 1.77 -19.70 -4.28
CA CYS A 342 0.92 -18.66 -4.86
C CYS A 342 -0.32 -19.27 -5.51
N LYS A 343 -1.51 -18.93 -5.00
CA LYS A 343 -2.78 -19.32 -5.62
C LYS A 343 -2.88 -18.65 -6.99
N ILE A 344 -3.01 -19.44 -8.07
CA ILE A 344 -3.15 -18.91 -9.43
C ILE A 344 -4.62 -18.78 -9.87
N ASN A 345 -5.58 -19.26 -9.07
CA ASN A 345 -7.01 -19.27 -9.40
C ASN A 345 -7.66 -17.91 -9.13
N HIS A 346 -7.21 -16.87 -9.83
CA HIS A 346 -7.78 -15.53 -9.83
C HIS A 346 -7.49 -14.86 -11.17
N VAL A 347 -8.16 -13.73 -11.46
CA VAL A 347 -7.92 -12.99 -12.70
C VAL A 347 -6.60 -12.22 -12.64
N ALA A 348 -5.91 -12.06 -13.78
CA ALA A 348 -4.61 -11.39 -13.88
C ALA A 348 -4.61 -9.91 -13.44
N ARG A 349 -5.79 -9.29 -13.35
CA ARG A 349 -6.04 -7.91 -12.92
C ARG A 349 -6.56 -7.78 -11.48
N ASP A 350 -6.63 -8.89 -10.74
CA ASP A 350 -7.09 -8.88 -9.36
C ASP A 350 -6.20 -7.97 -8.50
N THR A 351 -6.84 -7.07 -7.73
CA THR A 351 -6.15 -6.16 -6.81
C THR A 351 -5.47 -6.92 -5.67
N LYS A 352 -5.94 -8.13 -5.36
CA LYS A 352 -5.36 -9.04 -4.35
C LYS A 352 -4.32 -10.01 -4.92
N CYS A 353 -3.96 -9.88 -6.20
CA CYS A 353 -2.95 -10.74 -6.83
C CYS A 353 -1.59 -10.65 -6.09
N PRO A 354 -1.06 -11.77 -5.57
CA PRO A 354 0.18 -11.75 -4.77
C PRO A 354 1.40 -11.23 -5.55
N THR A 355 1.46 -11.49 -6.85
CA THR A 355 2.56 -11.01 -7.70
C THR A 355 2.45 -9.50 -7.94
N MET A 356 1.24 -8.97 -8.16
CA MET A 356 1.00 -7.54 -8.29
C MET A 356 1.40 -6.80 -7.00
N LEU A 357 0.98 -7.32 -5.83
CA LEU A 357 1.32 -6.74 -4.53
C LEU A 357 2.84 -6.72 -4.29
N LYS A 358 3.56 -7.81 -4.59
CA LYS A 358 5.03 -7.83 -4.50
C LYS A 358 5.71 -6.80 -5.39
N ILE A 359 5.15 -6.52 -6.57
CA ILE A 359 5.70 -5.49 -7.47
C ILE A 359 5.38 -4.09 -6.94
N LYS A 360 4.16 -3.89 -6.43
CA LYS A 360 3.76 -2.66 -5.73
C LYS A 360 4.69 -2.34 -4.57
N ASP A 361 4.96 -3.31 -3.71
CA ASP A 361 5.86 -3.13 -2.55
C ASP A 361 7.28 -2.77 -2.97
N LYS A 362 7.79 -3.36 -4.07
CA LYS A 362 9.11 -3.00 -4.61
C LYS A 362 9.15 -1.55 -5.09
N ILE A 363 8.09 -1.08 -5.75
CA ILE A 363 7.98 0.31 -6.19
C ILE A 363 7.89 1.23 -4.97
N MET A 364 7.06 0.89 -3.99
CA MET A 364 6.93 1.69 -2.76
C MET A 364 8.26 1.83 -2.01
N LYS A 365 9.06 0.76 -1.93
CA LYS A 365 10.39 0.80 -1.29
C LYS A 365 11.40 1.68 -2.03
N SER A 366 11.18 1.95 -3.32
CA SER A 366 12.01 2.83 -4.14
C SER A 366 11.60 4.30 -4.10
N ILE A 367 10.52 4.63 -3.38
CA ILE A 367 9.98 5.98 -3.25
C ILE A 367 10.25 6.50 -1.83
N ASP A 368 10.57 7.79 -1.73
CA ASP A 368 10.77 8.46 -0.46
C ASP A 368 9.47 9.01 0.11
N TYR A 369 8.76 8.19 0.86
CA TYR A 369 7.56 8.63 1.56
C TYR A 369 7.86 9.45 2.84
N GLY A 370 9.14 9.68 3.16
CA GLY A 370 9.60 10.26 4.41
C GLY A 370 9.50 9.25 5.56
N GLN A 371 10.11 9.55 6.70
CA GLN A 371 9.86 8.77 7.93
C GLN A 371 8.41 9.00 8.37
N CYS A 372 7.63 7.91 8.48
CA CYS A 372 6.27 7.94 9.01
C CYS A 372 6.27 8.15 10.52
#